data_AF-A0A7M7PH25-F1
#
_entry.id   AF-A0A7M7PH25-F1
#
_cell.length_a   1.000
_cell.length_b   1.000
_cell.length_c   1.000
_cell.angle_alpha   90.00
_cell.angle_beta   90.00
_cell.angle_gamma   90.00
#
_symmetry.space_group_name_H-M   'P 1'
#
loop_
_entity.id
_entity.type
_entity.pdbx_description
1 polymer ?
#
loop_
_entity_poly.entity_id
_entity_poly.type
_entity_poly.pdbx_seq_one_letter_code
_entity_poly.pdbx_strand_id
1 'polypeptide(L)'
;MAESTSTTLCNFGRSKEENTDFFCKNHTSLYESLPPDYAYHICNYQEVADGKYEAEFRIDISNEDDAKLWLEKYQQLTKVTFRVGATKLKNGWVNLFKVFYRCQHKTLPRSETASQKMSSKNTNCPAKLAVTVKKIPGKLSRAKSKDLHLPAYQTVVKISHTHNHMNDSADTLKHRDVSKETIEKFKDLFSKGHSPASALNTHKLDLQLQYDQDYVYEAADRANCPDTQFCHRLYRKIFDKAYGAASGEKMLSDLEAAIAGYNSEVGEVCAKIDQVNNKIAIALCSPLMKRCSQKHEYSRELVFIDATGVWIDMTAGYLCS
;
A
#
# COMPACT_ATOMS: atom_id res chain seq x y z
N MET A 1 -22.01 25.41 -30.41
CA MET A 1 -20.85 25.27 -31.31
C MET A 1 -20.20 23.96 -30.93
N ALA A 2 -20.12 23.02 -31.88
CA ALA A 2 -19.67 21.65 -31.60
C ALA A 2 -18.15 21.63 -31.50
N GLU A 3 -17.62 21.37 -30.30
CA GLU A 3 -16.18 21.18 -30.10
C GLU A 3 -15.74 19.87 -30.76
N SER A 4 -14.70 20.00 -31.57
CA SER A 4 -14.11 18.91 -32.35
C SER A 4 -13.47 17.88 -31.44
N THR A 5 -14.10 16.72 -31.32
CA THR A 5 -13.53 15.54 -30.65
C THR A 5 -12.44 14.95 -31.54
N SER A 6 -11.17 15.15 -31.17
CA SER A 6 -10.05 14.45 -31.81
C SER A 6 -10.17 12.97 -31.49
N THR A 7 -10.44 12.15 -32.51
CA THR A 7 -10.54 10.70 -32.39
C THR A 7 -9.41 10.05 -33.17
N THR A 8 -8.51 9.35 -32.48
CA THR A 8 -7.43 8.59 -33.12
C THR A 8 -7.78 7.11 -33.12
N LEU A 9 -7.78 6.50 -34.31
CA LEU A 9 -8.07 5.08 -34.50
C LEU A 9 -6.80 4.28 -34.80
N CYS A 10 -6.86 2.99 -34.47
CA CYS A 10 -5.80 2.00 -34.60
C CYS A 10 -5.09 2.00 -35.96
N ASN A 11 -3.76 2.13 -35.96
CA ASN A 11 -2.88 2.11 -37.16
C ASN A 11 -2.04 0.81 -37.27
N PHE A 12 -2.49 -0.30 -36.68
CA PHE A 12 -1.77 -1.58 -36.67
C PHE A 12 -1.38 -2.02 -38.10
N GLY A 13 -0.07 -1.98 -38.42
CA GLY A 13 0.49 -2.29 -39.75
C GLY A 13 1.53 -1.32 -40.31
N ARG A 14 1.79 -0.17 -39.67
CA ARG A 14 2.93 0.72 -40.00
C ARG A 14 4.15 0.46 -39.10
N SER A 15 5.34 0.80 -39.59
CA SER A 15 6.63 0.31 -39.10
C SER A 15 6.89 0.61 -37.61
N LYS A 16 7.68 -0.25 -36.93
CA LYS A 16 7.93 -0.20 -35.48
C LYS A 16 8.51 1.14 -34.99
N GLU A 17 9.24 1.84 -35.85
CA GLU A 17 9.93 3.10 -35.54
C GLU A 17 9.00 4.32 -35.61
N GLU A 18 7.83 4.21 -36.27
CA GLU A 18 6.85 5.29 -36.36
C GLU A 18 5.87 5.35 -35.18
N ASN A 19 5.75 4.27 -34.37
CA ASN A 19 4.68 4.16 -33.36
C ASN A 19 4.95 4.97 -32.08
N THR A 20 6.19 5.10 -31.64
CA THR A 20 6.55 5.92 -30.46
C THR A 20 6.52 7.41 -30.79
N ASP A 21 7.03 7.78 -31.97
CA ASP A 21 7.08 9.18 -32.44
C ASP A 21 5.68 9.73 -32.79
N PHE A 22 4.78 8.87 -33.27
CA PHE A 22 3.35 9.19 -33.46
C PHE A 22 2.60 9.41 -32.14
N PHE A 23 3.03 8.75 -31.06
CA PHE A 23 2.41 8.85 -29.74
C PHE A 23 2.75 10.21 -29.07
N CYS A 24 4.03 10.60 -29.08
CA CYS A 24 4.51 11.85 -28.48
C CYS A 24 3.95 13.11 -29.15
N LYS A 25 3.62 13.05 -30.45
CA LYS A 25 3.12 14.20 -31.20
C LYS A 25 1.61 14.44 -31.05
N ASN A 26 0.84 13.40 -30.69
CA ASN A 26 -0.62 13.48 -30.72
C ASN A 26 -1.29 13.39 -29.34
N HIS A 27 -0.70 12.73 -28.33
CA HIS A 27 -1.39 12.46 -27.04
C HIS A 27 -0.46 12.48 -25.81
N THR A 28 0.06 13.66 -25.46
CA THR A 28 1.05 13.85 -24.37
C THR A 28 0.53 13.40 -23.00
N SER A 29 -0.71 13.76 -22.65
CA SER A 29 -1.30 13.46 -21.33
C SER A 29 -1.48 11.96 -21.06
N LEU A 30 -1.74 11.16 -22.10
CA LEU A 30 -1.78 9.70 -21.96
C LEU A 30 -0.37 9.15 -21.77
N TYR A 31 0.59 9.59 -22.59
CA TYR A 31 1.96 9.06 -22.58
C TYR A 31 2.63 9.25 -21.21
N GLU A 32 2.52 10.45 -20.63
CA GLU A 32 3.08 10.78 -19.31
C GLU A 32 2.48 9.93 -18.18
N SER A 33 1.26 9.43 -18.35
CA SER A 33 0.57 8.59 -17.35
C SER A 33 0.93 7.11 -17.43
N LEU A 34 1.59 6.67 -18.52
CA LEU A 34 1.86 5.25 -18.77
C LEU A 34 3.25 4.84 -18.28
N PRO A 35 3.41 3.65 -17.66
CA PRO A 35 4.72 3.13 -17.28
C PRO A 35 5.66 2.96 -18.48
N PRO A 36 6.90 3.47 -18.47
CA PRO A 36 7.78 3.50 -19.64
C PRO A 36 8.31 2.13 -20.08
N ASP A 37 8.31 1.13 -19.19
CA ASP A 37 8.94 -0.18 -19.43
C ASP A 37 8.19 -1.11 -20.41
N TYR A 38 7.11 -0.63 -21.04
CA TYR A 38 6.22 -1.47 -21.84
C TYR A 38 6.02 -0.92 -23.25
N ALA A 39 5.88 -1.84 -24.21
CA ALA A 39 5.48 -1.50 -25.56
C ALA A 39 3.96 -1.28 -25.62
N TYR A 40 3.55 -0.06 -25.95
CA TYR A 40 2.14 0.31 -26.11
C TYR A 40 1.74 0.43 -27.57
N HIS A 41 0.50 0.04 -27.86
CA HIS A 41 -0.13 0.28 -29.16
C HIS A 41 -1.55 0.83 -28.97
N ILE A 42 -1.80 2.09 -29.37
CA ILE A 42 -3.12 2.72 -29.23
C ILE A 42 -4.08 2.15 -30.28
N CYS A 43 -5.23 1.66 -29.83
CA CYS A 43 -6.33 1.25 -30.71
C CYS A 43 -7.41 2.33 -30.85
N ASN A 44 -7.68 3.07 -29.79
CA ASN A 44 -8.64 4.17 -29.80
C ASN A 44 -8.21 5.23 -28.77
N TYR A 45 -8.34 6.50 -29.12
CA TYR A 45 -8.24 7.61 -28.18
C TYR A 45 -9.28 8.65 -28.53
N GLN A 46 -10.01 9.09 -27.51
CA GLN A 46 -10.99 10.15 -27.61
C GLN A 46 -10.79 11.13 -26.47
N GLU A 47 -10.52 12.39 -26.82
CA GLU A 47 -10.52 13.47 -25.86
C GLU A 47 -11.97 13.93 -25.62
N VAL A 48 -12.35 14.07 -24.35
CA VAL A 48 -13.73 14.44 -23.97
C VAL A 48 -13.81 15.93 -23.64
N ALA A 49 -12.94 16.42 -22.75
CA ALA A 49 -12.76 17.84 -22.37
C ALA A 49 -11.71 17.97 -21.25
N ASP A 50 -11.01 19.11 -21.15
CA ASP A 50 -10.18 19.53 -20.00
C ASP A 50 -9.31 18.40 -19.40
N GLY A 51 -8.42 17.80 -20.20
CA GLY A 51 -7.51 16.74 -19.75
C GLY A 51 -8.19 15.40 -19.44
N LYS A 52 -9.50 15.26 -19.68
CA LYS A 52 -10.23 14.00 -19.58
C LYS A 52 -10.27 13.31 -20.94
N TYR A 53 -9.96 12.03 -20.91
CA TYR A 53 -9.87 11.21 -22.12
C TYR A 53 -10.39 9.80 -21.90
N GLU A 54 -10.77 9.16 -22.99
CA GLU A 54 -10.99 7.73 -23.07
C GLU A 54 -9.97 7.11 -24.02
N ALA A 55 -9.25 6.10 -23.55
CA ALA A 55 -8.20 5.44 -24.31
C ALA A 55 -8.38 3.92 -24.28
N GLU A 56 -8.18 3.28 -25.41
CA GLU A 56 -8.02 1.84 -25.55
C GLU A 56 -6.69 1.56 -26.22
N PHE A 57 -5.85 0.78 -25.55
CA PHE A 57 -4.54 0.42 -26.07
C PHE A 57 -4.19 -1.03 -25.71
N ARG A 58 -3.15 -1.51 -26.37
CA ARG A 58 -2.65 -2.88 -26.28
C ARG A 58 -1.25 -2.88 -25.70
N ILE A 59 -0.94 -3.92 -24.94
CA ILE A 59 0.35 -4.13 -24.29
C ILE A 59 0.80 -5.56 -24.54
N ASP A 60 2.12 -5.73 -24.72
CA ASP A 60 2.78 -7.03 -24.80
C ASP A 60 2.92 -7.67 -23.40
N ILE A 61 1.77 -8.08 -22.84
CA ILE A 61 1.69 -8.82 -21.58
C ILE A 61 0.80 -10.04 -21.82
N SER A 62 1.30 -11.22 -21.46
CA SER A 62 0.62 -12.50 -21.71
C SER A 62 0.05 -13.19 -20.47
N ASN A 63 0.38 -12.72 -19.27
CA ASN A 63 0.01 -13.37 -18.01
C ASN A 63 -0.84 -12.44 -17.10
N GLU A 64 -1.44 -13.03 -16.08
CA GLU A 64 -2.25 -12.28 -15.10
C GLU A 64 -1.37 -11.45 -14.15
N ASP A 65 -0.19 -11.94 -13.78
CA ASP A 65 0.64 -11.33 -12.75
C ASP A 65 1.39 -10.09 -13.25
N ASP A 66 1.91 -10.09 -14.48
CA ASP A 66 2.51 -8.88 -15.08
C ASP A 66 1.44 -7.84 -15.38
N ALA A 67 0.20 -8.25 -15.68
CA ALA A 67 -0.91 -7.32 -15.85
C ALA A 67 -1.28 -6.63 -14.52
N LYS A 68 -1.14 -7.32 -13.38
CA LYS A 68 -1.27 -6.70 -12.05
C LYS A 68 -0.09 -5.79 -11.73
N LEU A 69 1.12 -6.19 -12.08
CA LEU A 69 2.32 -5.37 -11.90
C LEU A 69 2.26 -4.07 -12.70
N TRP A 70 1.82 -4.16 -13.97
CA TRP A 70 1.58 -2.99 -14.81
C TRP A 70 0.57 -2.05 -14.17
N LEU A 71 -0.54 -2.58 -13.64
CA LEU A 71 -1.54 -1.78 -12.95
C LEU A 71 -0.97 -1.11 -11.70
N GLU A 72 -0.15 -1.79 -10.91
CA GLU A 72 0.52 -1.22 -9.73
C GLU A 72 1.41 -0.03 -10.13
N LYS A 73 2.25 -0.19 -11.16
CA LYS A 73 3.09 0.91 -11.69
C LYS A 73 2.24 2.08 -12.19
N TYR A 74 1.16 1.81 -12.93
CA TYR A 74 0.26 2.84 -13.42
C TYR A 74 -0.42 3.62 -12.26
N GLN A 75 -0.84 2.93 -11.19
CA GLN A 75 -1.42 3.57 -10.01
C GLN A 75 -0.41 4.41 -9.21
N GLN A 76 0.86 4.01 -9.21
CA GLN A 76 1.95 4.77 -8.59
C GLN A 76 2.18 6.07 -9.34
N LEU A 77 2.38 6.01 -10.67
CA LEU A 77 2.63 7.16 -11.52
C LEU A 77 1.48 8.17 -11.52
N THR A 78 0.24 7.69 -11.71
CA THR A 78 -0.93 8.57 -11.78
C THR A 78 -1.44 9.04 -10.41
N LYS A 79 -0.88 8.51 -9.32
CA LYS A 79 -1.37 8.67 -7.94
C LYS A 79 -2.85 8.28 -7.73
N VAL A 80 -3.46 7.54 -8.68
CA VAL A 80 -4.85 7.09 -8.59
C VAL A 80 -4.90 5.65 -8.09
N THR A 81 -5.65 5.40 -7.02
CA THR A 81 -5.94 4.03 -6.56
C THR A 81 -7.23 3.51 -7.21
N PHE A 82 -7.15 2.37 -7.90
CA PHE A 82 -8.31 1.69 -8.45
C PHE A 82 -8.72 0.47 -7.61
N ARG A 83 -10.03 0.29 -7.42
CA ARG A 83 -10.65 -0.84 -6.72
C ARG A 83 -11.34 -1.75 -7.72
N VAL A 84 -11.32 -3.06 -7.46
CA VAL A 84 -12.05 -4.04 -8.26
C VAL A 84 -13.55 -3.75 -8.20
N GLY A 85 -14.13 -3.40 -9.35
CA GLY A 85 -15.55 -3.19 -9.57
C GLY A 85 -16.28 -4.49 -9.87
N ALA A 86 -15.77 -5.23 -10.85
CA ALA A 86 -16.33 -6.51 -11.25
C ALA A 86 -15.21 -7.38 -11.85
N THR A 87 -15.29 -8.69 -11.59
CA THR A 87 -14.48 -9.70 -12.27
C THR A 87 -15.40 -10.51 -13.18
N LYS A 88 -14.92 -10.85 -14.39
CA LYS A 88 -15.66 -11.78 -15.24
C LYS A 88 -15.24 -13.21 -14.89
N LEU A 89 -16.20 -14.14 -14.89
CA LEU A 89 -15.92 -15.57 -14.70
C LEU A 89 -14.85 -16.06 -15.69
N LYS A 90 -13.91 -16.85 -15.17
CA LYS A 90 -12.78 -17.44 -15.93
C LYS A 90 -13.31 -18.58 -16.81
N ASN A 91 -14.08 -18.25 -17.84
CA ASN A 91 -14.64 -19.26 -18.74
C ASN A 91 -13.56 -19.84 -19.68
N GLY A 92 -12.34 -19.28 -19.73
CA GLY A 92 -11.15 -19.88 -20.37
C GLY A 92 -11.15 -19.96 -21.91
N TRP A 93 -12.28 -19.63 -22.54
CA TRP A 93 -12.46 -19.72 -24.00
C TRP A 93 -11.88 -18.53 -24.77
N VAL A 94 -12.05 -17.31 -24.27
CA VAL A 94 -11.71 -16.07 -25.01
C VAL A 94 -10.66 -15.23 -24.27
N ASN A 95 -10.80 -15.07 -22.96
CA ASN A 95 -9.88 -14.29 -22.13
C ASN A 95 -9.32 -15.17 -21.03
N LEU A 96 -8.03 -14.99 -20.73
CA LEU A 96 -7.38 -15.58 -19.56
C LEU A 96 -7.77 -14.79 -18.30
N PHE A 97 -7.84 -13.46 -18.43
CA PHE A 97 -8.11 -12.55 -17.33
C PHE A 97 -8.93 -11.37 -17.83
N LYS A 98 -9.95 -10.96 -17.05
CA LYS A 98 -10.69 -9.72 -17.30
C LYS A 98 -11.22 -9.14 -16.01
N VAL A 99 -10.74 -7.95 -15.66
CA VAL A 99 -11.15 -7.23 -14.46
C VAL A 99 -11.51 -5.79 -14.80
N PHE A 100 -12.64 -5.35 -14.26
CA PHE A 100 -13.09 -3.99 -14.31
C PHE A 100 -12.80 -3.32 -12.97
N TYR A 101 -12.19 -2.16 -13.04
CA TYR A 101 -11.79 -1.36 -11.92
C TYR A 101 -12.52 -0.01 -11.91
N ARG A 102 -12.72 0.53 -10.72
CA ARG A 102 -13.30 1.85 -10.46
C ARG A 102 -12.34 2.67 -9.60
N CYS A 103 -12.38 3.99 -9.71
CA CYS A 103 -11.63 4.85 -8.79
C CYS A 103 -12.04 4.59 -7.33
N GLN A 104 -11.09 4.71 -6.40
CA GLN A 104 -11.36 4.59 -4.96
C GLN A 104 -12.38 5.59 -4.41
N HIS A 105 -12.56 6.73 -5.09
CA HIS A 105 -13.54 7.77 -4.75
C HIS A 105 -14.95 7.46 -5.26
N LYS A 106 -15.14 6.31 -5.93
CA LYS A 106 -16.44 5.70 -6.15
C LYS A 106 -16.67 4.61 -5.11
N THR A 107 -17.03 5.04 -3.91
CA THR A 107 -17.41 4.10 -2.86
C THR A 107 -18.82 3.58 -3.15
N LEU A 108 -19.17 2.43 -2.57
CA LEU A 108 -20.54 1.92 -2.61
C LEU A 108 -21.15 2.27 -1.25
N PRO A 109 -21.67 3.49 -1.06
CA PRO A 109 -22.12 3.95 0.24
C PRO A 109 -23.28 3.07 0.75
N ARG A 110 -23.29 2.82 2.06
CA ARG A 110 -24.37 2.05 2.72
C ARG A 110 -25.61 2.89 3.02
N SER A 111 -25.52 4.21 2.88
CA SER A 111 -26.63 5.16 3.06
C SER A 111 -26.51 6.33 2.07
N GLU A 112 -27.64 6.91 1.69
CA GLU A 112 -27.68 8.05 0.75
C GLU A 112 -26.95 9.28 1.31
N THR A 113 -26.99 9.49 2.62
CA THR A 113 -26.34 10.61 3.32
C THR A 113 -24.83 10.45 3.51
N ALA A 114 -24.26 9.26 3.26
CA ALA A 114 -22.84 9.02 3.48
C ALA A 114 -21.92 9.90 2.61
N SER A 115 -22.41 10.31 1.44
CA SER A 115 -21.69 11.15 0.48
C SER A 115 -21.86 12.66 0.76
N GLN A 116 -22.74 13.04 1.68
CA GLN A 116 -23.02 14.44 2.02
C GLN A 116 -22.04 15.03 3.05
N LYS A 117 -21.16 14.21 3.64
CA LYS A 117 -20.16 14.68 4.59
C LYS A 117 -19.06 15.44 3.84
N MET A 118 -18.63 16.59 4.37
CA MET A 118 -17.62 17.44 3.72
C MET A 118 -16.26 16.76 3.49
N SER A 119 -15.90 15.77 4.32
CA SER A 119 -14.69 14.94 4.16
C SER A 119 -15.02 13.53 3.67
N SER A 120 -16.13 13.34 2.96
CA SER A 120 -16.47 12.00 2.46
C SER A 120 -15.48 11.59 1.37
N LYS A 121 -14.97 10.36 1.46
CA LYS A 121 -14.14 9.77 0.40
C LYS A 121 -14.91 9.64 -0.92
N ASN A 122 -16.25 9.67 -0.89
CA ASN A 122 -17.08 9.37 -2.05
C ASN A 122 -17.42 10.63 -2.85
N THR A 123 -16.76 10.81 -3.98
CA THR A 123 -17.12 11.85 -4.96
C THR A 123 -17.99 11.30 -6.09
N ASN A 124 -18.35 10.00 -6.07
CA ASN A 124 -19.00 9.31 -7.19
C ASN A 124 -18.22 9.42 -8.51
N CYS A 125 -16.88 9.39 -8.42
CA CYS A 125 -15.98 9.54 -9.56
C CYS A 125 -16.34 8.61 -10.74
N PRO A 126 -16.50 9.14 -11.98
CA PRO A 126 -16.87 8.33 -13.15
C PRO A 126 -15.73 7.50 -13.73
N ALA A 127 -14.47 7.81 -13.38
CA ALA A 127 -13.29 7.13 -13.87
C ALA A 127 -13.30 5.61 -13.69
N LYS A 128 -12.94 4.90 -14.77
CA LYS A 128 -12.95 3.43 -14.88
C LYS A 128 -11.71 2.96 -15.61
N LEU A 129 -11.28 1.74 -15.29
CA LEU A 129 -10.19 1.07 -15.98
C LEU A 129 -10.55 -0.40 -16.16
N ALA A 130 -10.30 -0.97 -17.34
CA ALA A 130 -10.53 -2.38 -17.61
C ALA A 130 -9.27 -3.00 -18.19
N VAL A 131 -8.78 -4.07 -17.56
CA VAL A 131 -7.63 -4.85 -18.03
C VAL A 131 -8.13 -6.21 -18.48
N THR A 132 -7.81 -6.59 -19.72
CA THR A 132 -8.19 -7.86 -20.32
C THR A 132 -6.97 -8.54 -20.93
N VAL A 133 -6.58 -9.71 -20.43
CA VAL A 133 -5.56 -10.56 -21.06
C VAL A 133 -6.28 -11.58 -21.95
N LYS A 134 -6.09 -11.47 -23.27
CA LYS A 134 -6.70 -12.39 -24.23
C LYS A 134 -5.90 -13.68 -24.31
N LYS A 135 -6.60 -14.78 -24.57
CA LYS A 135 -5.96 -16.08 -24.82
C LYS A 135 -5.51 -16.14 -26.27
N ILE A 136 -4.28 -16.60 -26.50
CA ILE A 136 -3.85 -16.95 -27.86
C ILE A 136 -4.62 -18.19 -28.31
N PRO A 137 -5.35 -18.15 -29.45
CA PRO A 137 -5.99 -19.34 -29.98
C PRO A 137 -4.91 -20.38 -30.34
N GLY A 138 -5.02 -21.58 -29.77
CA GLY A 138 -4.11 -22.68 -30.09
C GLY A 138 -4.29 -23.16 -31.54
N LYS A 139 -3.28 -23.85 -32.09
CA LYS A 139 -3.30 -24.38 -33.47
C LYS A 139 -4.52 -25.27 -33.80
N LEU A 140 -5.14 -25.87 -32.77
CA LEU A 140 -6.33 -26.73 -32.88
C LEU A 140 -7.67 -26.00 -32.64
N SER A 141 -7.63 -24.69 -32.35
CA SER A 141 -8.83 -23.88 -32.14
C SER A 141 -9.55 -23.64 -33.48
N ARG A 142 -10.80 -24.10 -33.59
CA ARG A 142 -11.67 -23.78 -34.74
C ARG A 142 -12.00 -22.29 -34.83
N ALA A 143 -11.89 -21.55 -33.73
CA ALA A 143 -12.03 -20.10 -33.71
C ALA A 143 -10.70 -19.46 -34.15
N LYS A 144 -10.61 -19.08 -35.42
CA LYS A 144 -9.58 -18.14 -35.90
C LYS A 144 -9.91 -16.77 -35.29
N SER A 145 -9.09 -16.30 -34.36
CA SER A 145 -9.20 -14.92 -33.87
C SER A 145 -9.02 -13.96 -35.06
N LYS A 146 -9.97 -13.06 -35.28
CA LYS A 146 -9.83 -11.93 -36.24
C LYS A 146 -8.97 -10.79 -35.68
N ASP A 147 -8.46 -10.92 -34.46
CA ASP A 147 -7.66 -9.88 -33.81
C ASP A 147 -6.26 -9.83 -34.40
N LEU A 148 -6.00 -8.80 -35.21
CA LEU A 148 -4.72 -8.55 -35.88
C LEU A 148 -3.56 -8.37 -34.89
N HIS A 149 -3.85 -7.95 -33.66
CA HIS A 149 -2.84 -7.68 -32.63
C HIS A 149 -2.29 -8.95 -31.97
N LEU A 150 -2.95 -10.10 -32.13
CA LEU A 150 -2.46 -11.36 -31.60
C LEU A 150 -1.50 -12.02 -32.59
N PRO A 151 -0.36 -12.59 -32.13
CA PRO A 151 -0.01 -12.86 -30.73
C PRO A 151 0.79 -11.76 -30.03
N ALA A 152 1.23 -10.71 -30.74
CA ALA A 152 2.22 -9.73 -30.25
C ALA A 152 1.71 -8.83 -29.11
N TYR A 153 0.42 -8.53 -29.03
CA TYR A 153 -0.16 -7.72 -27.95
C TYR A 153 -1.43 -8.36 -27.38
N GLN A 154 -1.24 -9.21 -26.37
CA GLN A 154 -2.31 -10.01 -25.77
C GLN A 154 -3.19 -9.23 -24.79
N THR A 155 -2.64 -8.20 -24.14
CA THR A 155 -3.37 -7.43 -23.14
C THR A 155 -4.03 -6.20 -23.77
N VAL A 156 -5.31 -5.99 -23.43
CA VAL A 156 -6.10 -4.82 -23.78
C VAL A 156 -6.40 -4.05 -22.52
N VAL A 157 -6.05 -2.77 -22.52
CA VAL A 157 -6.39 -1.83 -21.47
C VAL A 157 -7.34 -0.80 -22.03
N LYS A 158 -8.46 -0.59 -21.32
CA LYS A 158 -9.39 0.52 -21.57
C LYS A 158 -9.39 1.44 -20.37
N ILE A 159 -9.11 2.71 -20.57
CA ILE A 159 -9.07 3.75 -19.54
C ILE A 159 -10.13 4.78 -19.88
N SER A 160 -10.96 5.13 -18.91
CA SER A 160 -11.78 6.34 -18.94
C SER A 160 -11.23 7.24 -17.82
N HIS A 161 -10.36 8.18 -18.21
CA HIS A 161 -9.73 9.16 -17.35
C HIS A 161 -10.67 10.35 -17.13
N THR A 162 -11.84 10.07 -16.56
CA THR A 162 -12.88 11.05 -16.28
C THR A 162 -12.98 11.24 -14.77
N HIS A 163 -11.97 11.89 -14.18
CA HIS A 163 -11.96 12.20 -12.75
C HIS A 163 -12.76 13.47 -12.47
N ASN A 164 -13.45 13.50 -11.33
CA ASN A 164 -14.15 14.69 -10.83
C ASN A 164 -13.52 15.27 -9.55
N HIS A 165 -12.32 14.78 -9.23
CA HIS A 165 -11.47 15.23 -8.14
C HIS A 165 -10.06 15.37 -8.68
N MET A 166 -9.23 16.17 -8.03
CA MET A 166 -7.81 16.27 -8.39
C MET A 166 -7.10 14.97 -8.01
N ASN A 167 -6.15 14.52 -8.83
CA ASN A 167 -5.39 13.30 -8.53
C ASN A 167 -4.25 13.56 -7.54
N ASP A 168 -3.67 14.77 -7.57
CA ASP A 168 -2.48 15.14 -6.79
C ASP A 168 -2.74 16.14 -5.65
N SER A 169 -3.98 16.22 -5.17
CA SER A 169 -4.29 17.03 -3.99
C SER A 169 -4.13 16.21 -2.70
N ALA A 170 -3.67 16.86 -1.62
CA ALA A 170 -3.56 16.22 -0.30
C ALA A 170 -4.88 15.55 0.15
N ASP A 171 -6.03 16.14 -0.23
CA ASP A 171 -7.36 15.60 0.08
C ASP A 171 -7.67 14.27 -0.62
N THR A 172 -7.12 14.06 -1.82
CA THR A 172 -7.19 12.78 -2.56
C THR A 172 -6.13 11.80 -2.05
N LEU A 173 -4.89 12.27 -1.86
CA LEU A 173 -3.75 11.43 -1.50
C LEU A 173 -3.90 10.79 -0.12
N LYS A 174 -4.54 11.48 0.85
CA LYS A 174 -4.85 10.91 2.19
C LYS A 174 -5.69 9.64 2.15
N HIS A 175 -6.34 9.35 1.02
CA HIS A 175 -7.21 8.19 0.85
C HIS A 175 -6.57 7.03 0.09
N ARG A 176 -5.37 7.21 -0.48
CA ARG A 176 -4.58 6.16 -1.15
C ARG A 176 -4.25 5.02 -0.21
N ASP A 177 -3.93 3.87 -0.78
CA ASP A 177 -3.38 2.77 0.01
C ASP A 177 -1.92 3.01 0.37
N VAL A 178 -1.54 2.52 1.55
CA VAL A 178 -0.15 2.54 2.02
C VAL A 178 0.67 1.63 1.12
N SER A 179 1.84 2.10 0.67
CA SER A 179 2.71 1.34 -0.23
C SER A 179 3.25 0.08 0.45
N LYS A 180 3.63 -0.94 -0.34
CA LYS A 180 4.23 -2.17 0.19
C LYS A 180 5.56 -1.88 0.89
N GLU A 181 6.36 -0.98 0.33
CA GLU A 181 7.63 -0.54 0.90
C GLU A 181 7.44 0.11 2.27
N THR A 182 6.47 1.03 2.41
CA THR A 182 6.14 1.65 3.70
C THR A 182 5.66 0.60 4.69
N ILE A 183 4.82 -0.35 4.27
CA ILE A 183 4.38 -1.45 5.14
C ILE A 183 5.57 -2.30 5.64
N GLU A 184 6.56 -2.55 4.78
CA GLU A 184 7.78 -3.28 5.15
C GLU A 184 8.65 -2.50 6.13
N LYS A 185 8.84 -1.19 5.93
CA LYS A 185 9.51 -0.30 6.90
C LYS A 185 8.86 -0.36 8.28
N PHE A 186 7.52 -0.30 8.34
CA PHE A 186 6.81 -0.41 9.62
C PHE A 186 6.92 -1.81 10.24
N LYS A 187 6.93 -2.89 9.44
CA LYS A 187 7.18 -4.25 9.96
C LYS A 187 8.56 -4.36 10.58
N ASP A 188 9.57 -3.78 9.95
CA ASP A 188 10.94 -3.74 10.48
C ASP A 188 10.99 -2.97 11.81
N LEU A 189 10.40 -1.77 11.87
CA LEU A 189 10.31 -1.00 13.12
C LEU A 189 9.59 -1.77 14.24
N PHE A 190 8.51 -2.48 13.92
CA PHE A 190 7.80 -3.30 14.91
C PHE A 190 8.63 -4.49 15.38
N SER A 191 9.43 -5.11 14.49
CA SER A 191 10.35 -6.19 14.87
C SER A 191 11.45 -5.72 15.83
N LYS A 192 11.81 -4.43 15.77
CA LYS A 192 12.74 -3.75 16.69
C LYS A 192 12.09 -3.30 18.01
N GLY A 193 10.81 -3.62 18.24
CA GLY A 193 10.11 -3.30 19.47
C GLY A 193 9.45 -1.92 19.52
N HIS A 194 9.38 -1.19 18.40
CA HIS A 194 8.68 0.09 18.39
C HIS A 194 7.16 -0.09 18.55
N SER A 195 6.55 0.74 19.39
CA SER A 195 5.09 0.89 19.45
C SER A 195 4.56 1.58 18.17
N PRO A 196 3.26 1.47 17.84
CA PRO A 196 2.69 2.14 16.65
C PRO A 196 2.95 3.64 16.60
N ALA A 197 2.88 4.32 17.75
CA ALA A 197 3.12 5.75 17.85
C ALA A 197 4.62 6.09 17.71
N SER A 198 5.49 5.31 18.36
CA SER A 198 6.94 5.46 18.26
C SER A 198 7.41 5.22 16.82
N ALA A 199 6.99 4.13 16.19
CA ALA A 199 7.33 3.78 14.81
C ALA A 199 6.89 4.87 13.82
N LEU A 200 5.68 5.42 14.00
CA LEU A 200 5.20 6.52 13.15
C LEU A 200 6.04 7.79 13.32
N ASN A 201 6.45 8.10 14.55
CA ASN A 201 7.30 9.25 14.82
C ASN A 201 8.70 9.06 14.20
N THR A 202 9.31 7.89 14.38
CA THR A 202 10.59 7.54 13.74
C THR A 202 10.51 7.66 12.23
N HIS A 203 9.47 7.08 11.61
CA HIS A 203 9.28 7.16 10.15
C HIS A 203 9.10 8.60 9.65
N LYS A 204 8.42 9.47 10.42
CA LYS A 204 8.29 10.90 10.06
C LYS A 204 9.63 11.63 10.13
N LEU A 205 10.45 11.34 11.14
CA LEU A 205 11.80 11.89 11.24
C LEU A 205 12.66 11.42 10.06
N ASP A 206 12.59 10.14 9.69
CA ASP A 206 13.30 9.59 8.53
C ASP A 206 12.86 10.27 7.22
N LEU A 207 11.55 10.49 7.04
CA LEU A 207 11.03 11.24 5.88
C LEU A 207 11.51 12.69 5.86
N GLN A 208 11.56 13.36 7.02
CA GLN A 208 12.03 14.73 7.11
C GLN A 208 13.53 14.84 6.76
N LEU A 209 14.34 13.86 7.18
CA LEU A 209 15.76 13.80 6.83
C LEU A 209 15.98 13.51 5.34
N GLN A 210 15.10 12.74 4.70
CA GLN A 210 15.20 12.39 3.28
C GLN A 210 14.78 13.53 2.35
N TYR A 211 13.66 14.21 2.68
CA TYR A 211 13.00 15.11 1.75
C TYR A 211 13.07 16.58 2.13
N ASP A 212 13.61 16.96 3.30
CA ASP A 212 13.80 18.34 3.80
C ASP A 212 12.68 19.32 3.38
N GLN A 213 12.85 20.01 2.24
CA GLN A 213 11.87 20.97 1.68
C GLN A 213 10.56 20.33 1.18
N ASP A 214 10.61 19.12 0.63
CA ASP A 214 9.45 18.39 0.07
C ASP A 214 8.72 17.52 1.10
N TYR A 215 9.20 17.50 2.35
CA TYR A 215 8.62 16.72 3.45
C TYR A 215 7.10 16.91 3.59
N VAL A 216 6.60 18.14 3.44
CA VAL A 216 5.18 18.45 3.60
C VAL A 216 4.32 17.72 2.55
N TYR A 217 4.81 17.62 1.31
CA TYR A 217 4.09 16.95 0.22
C TYR A 217 4.15 15.44 0.39
N GLU A 218 5.31 14.90 0.72
CA GLU A 218 5.51 13.46 0.93
C GLU A 218 4.74 12.94 2.17
N ALA A 219 4.68 13.74 3.23
CA ALA A 219 3.93 13.41 4.44
C ALA A 219 2.39 13.48 4.23
N ALA A 220 1.93 14.22 3.23
CA ALA A 220 0.51 14.29 2.88
C ALA A 220 0.03 13.06 2.11
N ASP A 221 0.93 12.33 1.44
CA ASP A 221 0.59 11.11 0.73
C ASP A 221 0.51 9.91 1.68
N ARG A 222 -0.67 9.30 1.77
CA ARG A 222 -0.89 8.10 2.59
C ARG A 222 -0.09 6.89 2.11
N ALA A 223 0.32 6.86 0.84
CA ALA A 223 1.22 5.82 0.33
C ALA A 223 2.56 5.83 1.09
N ASN A 224 3.07 7.02 1.43
CA ASN A 224 4.39 7.24 2.00
C ASN A 224 4.32 7.46 3.52
N CYS A 225 3.36 8.23 4.01
CA CYS A 225 3.13 8.46 5.42
C CYS A 225 1.74 7.94 5.86
N PRO A 226 1.66 6.77 6.51
CA PRO A 226 0.40 6.17 6.88
C PRO A 226 -0.28 6.91 8.04
N ASP A 227 -1.60 6.73 8.15
CA ASP A 227 -2.38 7.24 9.27
C ASP A 227 -2.07 6.48 10.57
N THR A 228 -2.17 7.17 11.71
CA THR A 228 -2.00 6.58 13.04
C THR A 228 -2.88 5.35 13.22
N GLN A 229 -4.15 5.42 12.78
CA GLN A 229 -5.09 4.32 12.87
C GLN A 229 -4.66 3.10 12.03
N PHE A 230 -4.05 3.31 10.86
CA PHE A 230 -3.44 2.24 10.08
C PHE A 230 -2.28 1.59 10.80
N CYS A 231 -1.37 2.37 11.41
CA CYS A 231 -0.23 1.84 12.16
C CYS A 231 -0.70 0.92 13.30
N HIS A 232 -1.71 1.35 14.09
CA HIS A 232 -2.30 0.51 15.14
C HIS A 232 -2.98 -0.75 14.61
N ARG A 233 -3.64 -0.68 13.44
CA ARG A 233 -4.26 -1.86 12.80
C ARG A 233 -3.21 -2.83 12.27
N LEU A 234 -2.15 -2.32 11.66
CA LEU A 234 -1.05 -3.12 11.13
C LEU A 234 -0.30 -3.83 12.26
N TYR A 235 0.02 -3.09 13.33
CA TYR A 235 0.62 -3.65 14.54
C TYR A 235 -0.24 -4.77 15.10
N ARG A 236 -1.52 -4.53 15.41
CA ARG A 236 -2.42 -5.59 15.88
C ARG A 236 -2.45 -6.80 14.96
N LYS A 237 -2.57 -6.59 13.63
CA LYS A 237 -2.55 -7.71 12.68
C LYS A 237 -1.26 -8.55 12.73
N ILE A 238 -0.11 -7.93 12.99
CA ILE A 238 1.18 -8.63 13.11
C ILE A 238 1.27 -9.35 14.45
N PHE A 239 0.93 -8.65 15.54
CA PHE A 239 1.02 -9.18 16.90
C PHE A 239 -0.05 -10.24 17.18
N ASP A 240 -1.30 -10.07 16.73
CA ASP A 240 -2.35 -11.09 16.80
C ASP A 240 -1.93 -12.36 16.03
N LYS A 241 -1.17 -12.20 14.93
CA LYS A 241 -0.65 -13.35 14.16
C LYS A 241 0.53 -14.03 14.88
N ALA A 242 1.37 -13.27 15.56
CA ALA A 242 2.55 -13.77 16.26
C ALA A 242 2.21 -14.41 17.62
N TYR A 243 1.29 -13.80 18.38
CA TYR A 243 1.00 -14.14 19.77
C TYR A 243 -0.43 -14.69 19.98
N GLY A 244 -1.28 -14.70 18.95
CA GLY A 244 -2.66 -15.19 19.03
C GLY A 244 -3.60 -14.21 19.75
N ALA A 245 -4.83 -14.66 20.03
CA ALA A 245 -5.69 -13.94 20.97
C ALA A 245 -4.96 -13.85 22.32
N ALA A 246 -4.90 -12.66 22.90
CA ALA A 246 -4.28 -12.39 24.20
C ALA A 246 -5.01 -13.12 25.34
N SER A 247 -4.92 -14.45 25.37
CA SER A 247 -5.13 -15.21 26.59
C SER A 247 -3.84 -15.03 27.38
N GLY A 248 -3.92 -14.33 28.51
CA GLY A 248 -2.76 -13.86 29.28
C GLY A 248 -1.73 -14.95 29.57
N GLU A 249 -2.15 -16.21 29.66
CA GLU A 249 -1.29 -17.37 29.95
C GLU A 249 -0.23 -17.65 28.87
N LYS A 250 -0.55 -17.55 27.58
CA LYS A 250 0.45 -17.82 26.52
C LYS A 250 1.48 -16.71 26.42
N MET A 251 1.02 -15.46 26.53
CA MET A 251 1.89 -14.29 26.56
C MET A 251 2.85 -14.32 27.75
N LEU A 252 2.37 -14.76 28.92
CA LEU A 252 3.21 -14.96 30.11
C LEU A 252 4.29 -16.01 29.90
N SER A 253 3.94 -17.17 29.34
CA SER A 253 4.90 -18.23 29.04
C SER A 253 5.97 -17.80 28.03
N ASP A 254 5.59 -17.05 26.99
CA ASP A 254 6.54 -16.53 26.00
C ASP A 254 7.48 -15.48 26.62
N LEU A 255 6.95 -14.67 27.54
CA LEU A 255 7.71 -13.63 28.22
C LEU A 255 8.70 -14.22 29.25
N GLU A 256 8.31 -15.27 29.97
CA GLU A 256 9.19 -16.06 30.82
C GLU A 256 10.34 -16.70 30.00
N ALA A 257 10.03 -17.27 28.83
CA ALA A 257 11.04 -17.83 27.93
C ALA A 257 12.02 -16.76 27.42
N ALA A 258 11.51 -15.58 27.06
CA ALA A 258 12.36 -14.46 26.63
C ALA A 258 13.28 -13.94 27.75
N ILE A 259 12.76 -13.83 28.98
CA ILE A 259 13.54 -13.46 30.17
C ILE A 259 14.64 -14.50 30.45
N ALA A 260 14.31 -15.80 30.35
CA ALA A 260 15.26 -16.87 30.52
C ALA A 260 16.37 -16.83 29.46
N GLY A 261 16.01 -16.60 28.19
CA GLY A 261 16.95 -16.41 27.08
C GLY A 261 17.90 -15.24 27.33
N TYR A 262 17.36 -14.07 27.69
CA TYR A 262 18.16 -12.88 27.98
C TYR A 262 19.12 -13.09 29.16
N ASN A 263 18.65 -13.68 30.26
CA ASN A 263 19.50 -13.97 31.43
C ASN A 263 20.61 -14.98 31.09
N SER A 264 20.32 -15.95 30.21
CA SER A 264 21.31 -16.93 29.73
C SER A 264 22.38 -16.28 28.85
N GLU A 265 21.98 -15.41 27.91
CA GLU A 265 22.91 -14.68 27.03
C GLU A 265 23.83 -13.73 27.82
N VAL A 266 23.29 -13.05 28.82
CA VAL A 266 24.04 -12.12 29.67
C VAL A 266 24.87 -12.87 30.73
N GLY A 267 24.51 -14.11 31.06
CA GLY A 267 25.15 -14.91 32.10
C GLY A 267 24.82 -14.47 33.52
N GLU A 268 23.82 -13.60 33.69
CA GLU A 268 23.38 -13.07 34.98
C GLU A 268 21.85 -12.88 35.01
N VAL A 269 21.27 -12.91 36.20
CA VAL A 269 19.85 -12.58 36.40
C VAL A 269 19.68 -11.07 36.28
N CYS A 270 19.21 -10.59 35.13
CA CYS A 270 18.99 -9.18 34.82
C CYS A 270 17.51 -8.84 34.64
N ALA A 271 16.66 -9.82 34.34
CA ALA A 271 15.22 -9.63 34.28
C ALA A 271 14.50 -10.69 35.11
N LYS A 272 13.42 -10.31 35.80
CA LYS A 272 12.54 -11.23 36.52
C LYS A 272 11.09 -10.80 36.35
N ILE A 273 10.20 -11.77 36.19
CA ILE A 273 8.75 -11.57 36.17
C ILE A 273 8.14 -12.20 37.41
N ASP A 274 7.14 -11.54 37.99
CA ASP A 274 6.33 -12.06 39.08
C ASP A 274 4.88 -11.56 38.98
N GLN A 275 3.94 -12.28 39.61
CA GLN A 275 2.52 -11.91 39.62
C GLN A 275 2.07 -11.57 41.05
N VAL A 276 1.67 -10.32 41.25
CA VAL A 276 1.22 -9.81 42.56
C VAL A 276 -0.21 -9.29 42.40
N ASN A 277 -1.16 -9.82 43.18
CA ASN A 277 -2.58 -9.41 43.16
C ASN A 277 -3.22 -9.42 41.75
N ASN A 278 -2.99 -10.49 40.97
CA ASN A 278 -3.41 -10.61 39.57
C ASN A 278 -2.84 -9.56 38.61
N LYS A 279 -1.83 -8.78 39.03
CA LYS A 279 -1.08 -7.87 38.18
C LYS A 279 0.31 -8.42 37.94
N ILE A 280 0.81 -8.21 36.72
CA ILE A 280 2.12 -8.71 36.31
C ILE A 280 3.13 -7.59 36.53
N ALA A 281 4.17 -7.89 37.30
CA ALA A 281 5.30 -7.01 37.54
C ALA A 281 6.54 -7.59 36.87
N ILE A 282 7.21 -6.77 36.05
CA ILE A 282 8.48 -7.14 35.43
C ILE A 282 9.55 -6.21 35.98
N ALA A 283 10.57 -6.79 36.59
CA ALA A 283 11.75 -6.10 37.09
C ALA A 283 12.90 -6.26 36.09
N LEU A 284 13.45 -5.15 35.62
CA LEU A 284 14.60 -5.10 34.72
C LEU A 284 15.76 -4.34 35.37
N CYS A 285 16.89 -5.02 35.53
CA CYS A 285 18.16 -4.47 35.99
C CYS A 285 19.28 -4.89 35.04
N SER A 286 19.59 -4.03 34.07
CA SER A 286 20.66 -4.29 33.11
C SER A 286 22.04 -4.35 33.79
N PRO A 287 23.05 -5.01 33.18
CA PRO A 287 24.41 -5.03 33.73
C PRO A 287 24.99 -3.63 33.97
N LEU A 288 24.60 -2.65 33.14
CA LEU A 288 25.00 -1.26 33.34
C LEU A 288 24.39 -0.68 34.62
N MET A 289 23.11 -0.93 34.87
CA MET A 289 22.42 -0.49 36.09
C MET A 289 23.06 -1.10 37.34
N LYS A 290 23.33 -2.41 37.34
CA LYS A 290 24.05 -3.07 38.45
C LYS A 290 25.40 -2.44 38.73
N ARG A 291 26.19 -2.15 37.69
CA ARG A 291 27.49 -1.48 37.84
C ARG A 291 27.38 -0.08 38.44
N CYS A 292 26.35 0.69 38.05
CA CYS A 292 26.08 2.01 38.62
C CYS A 292 25.64 1.91 40.08
N SER A 293 24.71 0.99 40.40
CA SER A 293 24.27 0.69 41.78
C SER A 293 25.43 0.32 42.70
N GLN A 294 26.39 -0.46 42.22
CA GLN A 294 27.56 -0.84 43.02
C GLN A 294 28.50 0.33 43.33
N LYS A 295 28.60 1.31 42.43
CA LYS A 295 29.57 2.42 42.54
C LYS A 295 28.99 3.69 43.17
N HIS A 296 27.67 3.89 43.09
CA HIS A 296 27.01 5.10 43.58
C HIS A 296 25.83 4.75 44.48
N GLU A 297 25.98 4.97 45.78
CA GLU A 297 24.98 4.61 46.80
C GLU A 297 23.62 5.28 46.55
N TYR A 298 23.61 6.56 46.16
CA TYR A 298 22.39 7.29 45.80
C TYR A 298 21.62 6.73 44.61
N SER A 299 22.27 5.97 43.73
CA SER A 299 21.60 5.41 42.54
C SER A 299 20.67 4.22 42.88
N ARG A 300 20.76 3.68 44.10
CA ARG A 300 19.89 2.61 44.61
C ARG A 300 18.53 3.10 45.07
N GLU A 301 18.36 4.41 45.26
CA GLU A 301 17.12 5.01 45.77
C GLU A 301 16.10 5.31 44.66
N LEU A 302 16.52 5.21 43.39
CA LEU A 302 15.69 5.57 42.23
C LEU A 302 15.17 4.31 41.52
N VAL A 303 13.84 4.20 41.49
CA VAL A 303 13.11 3.20 40.70
C VAL A 303 12.27 3.93 39.67
N PHE A 304 12.51 3.65 38.39
CA PHE A 304 11.64 4.16 37.33
C PHE A 304 10.50 3.16 37.13
N ILE A 305 9.26 3.63 37.16
CA ILE A 305 8.09 2.78 36.92
C ILE A 305 7.49 3.25 35.59
N ASP A 306 7.50 2.36 34.61
CA ASP A 306 6.80 2.55 33.34
C ASP A 306 5.51 1.72 33.35
N ALA A 307 4.37 2.40 33.26
CA ALA A 307 3.04 1.80 33.22
C ALA A 307 2.37 1.96 31.85
N THR A 308 3.13 2.29 30.79
CA THR A 308 2.55 2.69 29.48
C THR A 308 2.12 1.53 28.56
N GLY A 309 2.04 0.29 29.06
CA GLY A 309 1.57 -0.87 28.30
C GLY A 309 0.04 -0.89 28.08
N VAL A 310 -0.43 -0.51 26.89
CA VAL A 310 -1.87 -0.30 26.58
C VAL A 310 -2.74 -1.58 26.51
N TRP A 311 -2.26 -2.79 26.86
CA TRP A 311 -3.11 -4.00 26.70
C TRP A 311 -3.16 -5.00 27.86
N ILE A 312 -2.36 -4.81 28.90
CA ILE A 312 -2.51 -5.44 30.23
C ILE A 312 -1.91 -4.41 31.18
N ASP A 313 -2.49 -4.18 32.37
CA ASP A 313 -1.88 -3.41 33.47
C ASP A 313 -0.52 -4.03 33.86
N MET A 314 0.49 -3.84 33.01
CA MET A 314 1.88 -4.24 33.21
C MET A 314 2.60 -3.01 33.70
N THR A 315 2.99 -3.06 34.96
CA THR A 315 3.88 -2.07 35.56
C THR A 315 5.29 -2.63 35.42
N ALA A 316 6.07 -2.07 34.50
CA ALA A 316 7.50 -2.35 34.40
C ALA A 316 8.22 -1.49 35.44
N GLY A 317 8.83 -2.13 36.44
CA GLY A 317 9.66 -1.47 37.43
C GLY A 317 11.13 -1.65 37.07
N TYR A 318 11.84 -0.56 36.83
CA TYR A 318 13.30 -0.56 36.70
C TYR A 318 13.90 -0.48 38.09
N LEU A 319 14.26 -1.64 38.65
CA LEU A 319 14.96 -1.72 39.93
C LEU A 319 16.45 -1.58 39.66
N CYS A 320 17.05 -0.51 40.18
CA CYS A 320 18.50 -0.41 40.31
C CYS A 320 18.90 -1.07 41.64
N SER A 321 18.76 -2.40 41.73
CA SER A 321 19.25 -3.18 42.88
C SER A 321 20.69 -3.60 42.62
#